data_AF-A0A4Q5Y8V9-F1
#
_entry.id   AF-A0A4Q5Y8V9-F1
#
_cell.length_a   1.000
_cell.length_b   1.000
_cell.length_c   1.000
_cell.angle_alpha   90.00
_cell.angle_beta   90.00
_cell.angle_gamma   90.00
#
_symmetry.space_group_name_H-M   'P 1'
#
loop_
_entity.id
_entity.type
_entity.pdbx_description
1 polymer ?
#
loop_
_entity_poly.entity_id
_entity_poly.type
_entity_poly.pdbx_seq_one_letter_code
_entity_poly.pdbx_strand_id
1 'polypeptide(L)' 'TGQALINEILYERRKELYGEIGVGFLDIKRLGLPLVRSVGHPVLYRLTIPANSNLFTLKIPQAEIDANENLTEVDQNP' A
#
# COMPACT_ATOMS: atom_id res chain seq x y z
N THR A 1 -8.92 18.62 18.39
CA THR A 1 -8.10 17.59 19.06
C THR A 1 -6.94 17.20 18.16
N GLY A 2 -5.91 16.52 18.68
CA GLY A 2 -4.73 16.13 17.89
C GLY A 2 -5.04 15.27 16.66
N GLN A 3 -6.05 14.39 16.73
CA GLN A 3 -6.43 13.55 15.60
C GLN A 3 -6.98 14.34 14.40
N ALA A 4 -7.71 15.43 14.65
CA ALA A 4 -8.21 16.29 13.58
C ALA A 4 -7.06 16.94 12.80
N LEU A 5 -6.03 17.41 13.51
CA LEU A 5 -4.82 17.96 12.88
C LEU A 5 -4.06 16.88 12.09
N ILE A 6 -3.93 15.66 12.63
CA ILE A 6 -3.27 14.56 11.91
C ILE A 6 -4.03 14.24 10.62
N ASN A 7 -5.37 14.17 10.67
CA ASN A 7 -6.18 13.90 9.49
C ASN A 7 -6.00 14.99 8.42
N GLU A 8 -5.95 16.26 8.84
CA GLU A 8 -5.70 17.40 7.95
C GLU A 8 -4.31 17.32 7.32
N ILE A 9 -3.27 17.02 8.10
CA ILE A 9 -1.91 16.83 7.60
C ILE A 9 -1.87 15.72 6.55
N LEU A 10 -2.53 14.58 6.80
CA LEU A 10 -2.57 13.48 5.84
C LEU A 10 -3.39 13.83 4.59
N TYR A 11 -4.42 14.66 4.74
CA TYR A 11 -5.20 15.17 3.62
C TYR A 11 -4.34 16.06 2.71
N GLU A 12 -3.63 17.05 3.27
CA GLU A 12 -2.73 17.93 2.52
C GLU A 12 -1.57 17.17 1.88
N ARG A 13 -0.95 16.23 2.60
CA ARG A 13 0.13 15.39 2.06
C ARG A 13 -0.29 14.60 0.82
N ARG A 14 -1.52 14.09 0.77
CA ARG A 14 -2.02 13.37 -0.42
C ARG A 14 -2.25 14.28 -1.61
N LYS A 15 -2.56 15.56 -1.39
CA LYS A 15 -2.73 16.55 -2.46
C LYS A 15 -1.38 17.01 -3.00
N GLU A 16 -0.47 17.38 -2.10
CA GLU A 16 0.84 17.93 -2.47
C GLU A 16 1.74 16.85 -3.11
N LEU A 17 1.83 15.68 -2.47
CA LEU A 17 2.81 14.65 -2.83
C LEU A 17 2.25 13.61 -3.82
N TYR A 18 1.29 14.02 -4.65
CA TYR A 18 0.64 13.15 -5.61
C TYR A 18 1.59 12.80 -6.77
N GLY A 19 1.75 11.50 -7.03
CA GLY A 19 2.57 11.02 -8.15
C GLY A 19 4.09 11.06 -7.91
N GLU A 20 4.54 11.45 -6.72
CA GLU A 20 5.96 11.45 -6.35
C GLU A 20 6.44 10.04 -5.90
N ILE A 21 7.23 9.96 -4.83
CA ILE A 21 7.88 8.74 -4.32
C ILE A 21 6.93 7.73 -3.65
N GLY A 22 5.67 7.66 -4.09
CA GLY A 22 4.69 6.70 -3.58
C GLY A 22 4.19 7.00 -2.17
N VAL A 23 4.23 8.26 -1.73
CA VAL A 23 3.88 8.69 -0.37
C VAL A 23 2.50 8.18 0.07
N GLY A 24 1.50 8.22 -0.81
CA GLY A 24 0.16 7.71 -0.48
C GLY A 24 0.15 6.22 -0.12
N PHE A 25 0.94 5.39 -0.81
CA PHE A 25 1.08 3.97 -0.50
C PHE A 25 1.82 3.75 0.84
N LEU A 26 2.90 4.50 1.07
CA LEU A 26 3.66 4.43 2.32
C LEU A 26 2.86 4.90 3.53
N ASP A 27 2.06 5.95 3.38
CA ASP A 27 1.16 6.45 4.43
C ASP A 27 0.09 5.41 4.79
N ILE A 28 -0.50 4.74 3.78
CA ILE A 28 -1.44 3.63 4.01
C ILE A 28 -0.78 2.51 4.82
N LYS A 29 0.44 2.09 4.46
CA LYS A 29 1.16 1.01 5.15
C LYS A 29 1.55 1.38 6.58
N ARG A 30 2.20 2.53 6.78
CA ARG A 30 2.73 2.91 8.11
C ARG A 30 1.64 3.23 9.13
N LEU A 31 0.45 3.60 8.66
CA LEU A 31 -0.69 3.95 9.52
C LEU A 31 -1.71 2.81 9.64
N GLY A 32 -1.51 1.68 8.95
CA GLY A 32 -2.47 0.57 8.94
C GLY A 32 -3.85 0.99 8.44
N LEU A 33 -3.90 1.76 7.35
CA LEU A 33 -5.15 2.22 6.73
C LEU A 33 -5.56 1.29 5.57
N PRO A 34 -6.86 1.23 5.21
CA PRO A 34 -7.30 0.55 4.00
C PRO A 34 -7.04 1.41 2.74
N LEU A 35 -6.85 0.76 1.59
CA LEU A 35 -6.96 1.43 0.28
C LEU A 35 -8.41 1.32 -0.20
N VAL A 36 -9.08 2.45 -0.37
CA VAL A 36 -10.47 2.52 -0.81
C VAL A 36 -10.55 3.19 -2.18
N ARG A 37 -11.00 2.46 -3.20
CA ARG A 37 -11.36 3.00 -4.52
C ARG A 37 -12.87 2.85 -4.71
N SER A 38 -13.61 3.91 -4.41
CA SER A 38 -15.07 3.95 -4.38
C SER A 38 -15.68 4.68 -5.59
N VAL A 39 -16.91 5.19 -5.43
CA VAL A 39 -17.57 6.11 -6.37
C VAL A 39 -16.62 7.27 -6.70
N GLY A 40 -16.41 7.53 -7.99
CA GLY A 40 -15.35 8.41 -8.50
C GLY A 40 -14.29 7.67 -9.32
N HIS A 41 -14.14 6.36 -9.13
CA HIS A 41 -13.31 5.51 -9.99
C HIS A 41 -14.16 4.75 -11.04
N PRO A 42 -13.60 4.40 -12.22
CA PRO A 42 -14.27 3.55 -13.19
C PRO A 42 -14.67 2.22 -12.54
N VAL A 43 -15.86 1.70 -12.89
CA VAL A 43 -16.49 0.54 -12.23
C VAL A 43 -15.53 -0.65 -12.12
N LEU A 44 -14.79 -0.95 -13.20
CA LEU A 44 -13.83 -2.04 -13.27
C LEU A 44 -12.64 -1.92 -12.30
N TYR A 45 -12.38 -0.73 -11.77
CA TYR A 45 -11.26 -0.44 -10.87
C TYR A 45 -11.72 -0.05 -9.46
N ARG A 46 -13.00 -0.23 -9.15
CA ARG A 46 -13.52 -0.06 -7.78
C ARG A 46 -13.15 -1.28 -6.97
N LEU A 47 -12.41 -1.07 -5.89
CA LEU A 47 -11.94 -2.12 -5.00
C LEU A 47 -11.61 -1.51 -3.63
N THR A 48 -11.67 -2.35 -2.61
CA THR A 48 -11.16 -2.00 -1.28
C THR A 48 -10.18 -3.08 -0.86
N ILE A 49 -8.95 -2.67 -0.54
CA ILE A 49 -7.96 -3.54 0.11
C ILE A 49 -7.98 -3.19 1.60
N PRO A 50 -8.26 -4.15 2.50
CA PRO A 50 -8.32 -3.89 3.92
C PRO A 50 -6.96 -3.47 4.47
N ALA A 51 -6.97 -2.75 5.59
CA ALA A 51 -5.76 -2.41 6.32
C ALA A 51 -4.91 -3.67 6.59
N ASN A 52 -3.59 -3.53 6.49
CA ASN A 52 -2.62 -4.60 6.75
C ASN A 52 -2.81 -5.86 5.87
N SER A 53 -3.46 -5.74 4.72
CA SER A 53 -3.53 -6.85 3.74
C SER A 53 -2.14 -7.22 3.23
N ASN A 54 -1.91 -8.53 3.04
CA ASN A 54 -0.70 -9.06 2.40
C ASN A 54 -0.45 -8.47 1.01
N LEU A 55 -1.52 -8.01 0.33
CA LEU A 55 -1.42 -7.34 -0.98
C LEU A 55 -0.60 -6.04 -0.96
N PHE A 56 -0.32 -5.47 0.22
CA PHE A 56 0.59 -4.33 0.36
C PHE A 56 2.08 -4.73 0.43
N THR A 57 2.38 -6.02 0.49
CA THR A 57 3.73 -6.56 0.47
C THR A 57 3.99 -7.16 -0.91
N LEU A 58 4.96 -6.60 -1.63
CA LEU A 58 5.31 -7.09 -2.96
C LEU A 58 5.96 -8.47 -2.85
N LYS A 59 5.71 -9.32 -3.83
CA LYS A 59 6.41 -10.60 -3.92
C LYS A 59 7.89 -10.37 -4.19
N ILE A 60 8.71 -11.23 -3.60
CA ILE A 60 10.10 -11.39 -3.98
C ILE A 60 10.13 -11.84 -5.45
N PRO A 61 10.98 -11.26 -6.31
CA PRO A 61 11.08 -11.68 -7.70
C PRO A 61 11.43 -13.17 -7.81
N GLN A 62 10.78 -13.88 -8.73
CA GLN A 62 11.01 -15.32 -8.92
C GLN A 62 12.47 -15.65 -9.22
N ALA A 63 13.16 -14.79 -9.98
CA ALA A 63 14.58 -14.98 -10.29
C ALA A 63 15.48 -15.01 -9.05
N GLU A 64 15.12 -14.33 -7.96
CA GLU A 64 15.89 -14.36 -6.71
C GLU A 64 15.70 -15.70 -5.96
N ILE A 65 14.48 -16.25 -6.01
CA ILE A 65 14.16 -17.57 -5.44
C ILE A 65 14.86 -18.66 -6.25
N ASP A 66 14.78 -18.59 -7.59
CA ASP A 66 15.40 -19.57 -8.48
C ASP A 66 16.94 -19.56 -8.38
N ALA A 67 17.56 -18.41 -8.08
CA ALA A 67 19.01 -18.24 -8.04
C ALA A 67 19.65 -18.54 -6.67
N ASN A 68 18.88 -18.55 -5.58
CA ASN A 68 19.39 -18.72 -4.23
C ASN A 68 18.79 -19.97 -3.57
N GLU A 69 19.59 -21.04 -3.43
CA GLU A 69 19.16 -22.31 -2.82
C GLU A 69 18.66 -22.19 -1.37
N ASN A 70 19.02 -21.11 -0.66
CA ASN A 70 18.54 -20.83 0.70
C ASN A 70 17.22 -20.04 0.74
N LEU A 71 16.72 -19.60 -0.42
CA LEU A 71 15.48 -18.85 -0.54
C LEU A 71 14.50 -19.69 -1.35
N THR A 72 13.52 -20.26 -0.67
CA THR A 72 12.56 -21.19 -1.28
C THR A 72 11.18 -20.55 -1.38
N GLU A 73 10.24 -21.23 -2.04
CA GLU A 73 8.85 -20.77 -2.13
C GLU A 73 8.17 -20.57 -0.77
N VAL A 74 8.64 -21.21 0.30
CA VAL A 74 8.08 -21.00 1.65
C VAL A 74 8.51 -19.67 2.26
N ASP A 75 9.58 -19.06 1.75
CA ASP A 75 10.12 -17.78 2.19
C ASP A 75 9.48 -16.59 1.43
N GLN A 76 8.61 -16.89 0.47
CA GLN A 76 7.90 -15.89 -0.31
C GLN A 76 6.91 -15.11 0.57
N ASN A 77 6.72 -13.83 0.24
CA ASN A 77 5.69 -13.02 0.85
C ASN A 77 4.29 -13.62 0.56
N PRO A 78 3.42 -13.70 1.58
CA PRO A 78 2.14 -14.40 1.50
C PRO A 78 1.12 -13.76 0.54
#